data_AF-A0A485PFX2-F1
#
_entry.id   AF-A0A485PFX2-F1
#
_cell.length_a   1.000
_cell.length_b   1.000
_cell.length_c   1.000
_cell.angle_alpha   90.00
_cell.angle_beta   90.00
_cell.angle_gamma   90.00
#
_symmetry.space_group_name_H-M   'P 1'
#
loop_
_entity.id
_entity.type
_entity.pdbx_description
1 polymer ?
#
loop_
_entity_poly.entity_id
_entity_poly.type
_entity_poly.pdbx_seq_one_letter_code
_entity_poly.pdbx_strand_id
1 'polypeptide(L)'
;MPTALEFLENHGKNILLSNGNRTATRVASYNQGIVVINQPLVPQLLVQVRIDFLNRQWTSSLVLGVITCPPERLNFPASACALKRAAWLLRGRGIFHNGLKICEKFGPNLDTCPEGTVLGLRLDSSGGLHLHVNGLDQGVAVPDVPQPCHAVVDLYGQCEQVTIVSPEPGAASGKSAGTQGDMEKADMVDGMKESVCWGPLPAASPLKSCEYHALCSRFQELLLLPEDYFMPPPKRSLCYCESCRKLRGDEAHRRRGEPPREYALPFGWCRFNLRVNPRLEAGTLTKKWHMAYHGSHVAAVRRVLDRGELGAGAASILSCRPLKGEPGVGFEEPGENCAPPREEQPPPVLLSPSLQYAGAETLASKVQFRDPKSQRTHQAQVAFQVCVRPGSYTPGPPSAALREPPDPHFSPAELEWVTKEKGATLLYALLVRVE
;
A
#
# COMPACT_ATOMS: atom_id res chain seq x y z
N MET A 1 -13.40 -36.05 -12.38
CA MET A 1 -12.41 -35.01 -12.07
C MET A 1 -12.91 -34.27 -10.85
N PRO A 2 -12.15 -34.10 -9.76
CA PRO A 2 -12.61 -33.23 -8.68
C PRO A 2 -12.73 -31.82 -9.25
N THR A 3 -13.94 -31.25 -9.18
CA THR A 3 -14.23 -29.89 -9.62
C THR A 3 -13.32 -28.95 -8.84
N ALA A 4 -12.64 -28.05 -9.56
CA ALA A 4 -11.77 -27.06 -8.93
C ALA A 4 -12.55 -26.24 -7.89
N LEU A 5 -11.90 -25.91 -6.77
CA LEU A 5 -12.49 -25.04 -5.76
C LEU A 5 -12.66 -23.63 -6.33
N GLU A 6 -13.88 -23.09 -6.20
CA GLU A 6 -14.25 -21.75 -6.68
C GLU A 6 -15.07 -21.03 -5.59
N PHE A 7 -15.14 -19.71 -5.68
CA PHE A 7 -16.10 -18.93 -4.92
C PHE A 7 -17.50 -19.07 -5.54
N LEU A 8 -18.54 -19.08 -4.71
CA LEU A 8 -19.93 -19.07 -5.15
C LEU A 8 -20.29 -17.78 -5.87
N GLU A 9 -21.13 -17.91 -6.90
CA GLU A 9 -21.72 -16.75 -7.59
C GLU A 9 -22.60 -15.91 -6.66
N ASN A 10 -23.22 -16.51 -5.63
CA ASN A 10 -23.86 -15.74 -4.57
C ASN A 10 -22.79 -15.17 -3.62
N HIS A 11 -22.61 -13.85 -3.64
CA HIS A 11 -21.61 -13.14 -2.85
C HIS A 11 -22.08 -11.74 -2.43
N GLY A 12 -21.26 -11.05 -1.63
CA GLY A 12 -21.50 -9.68 -1.22
C GLY A 12 -21.57 -8.69 -2.39
N LYS A 13 -22.33 -7.61 -2.24
CA LYS A 13 -22.65 -6.66 -3.32
C LYS A 13 -21.44 -5.95 -3.92
N ASN A 14 -20.35 -5.83 -3.16
CA ASN A 14 -19.14 -5.13 -3.61
C ASN A 14 -18.08 -6.08 -4.17
N ILE A 15 -18.39 -7.37 -4.34
CA ILE A 15 -17.46 -8.35 -4.87
C ILE A 15 -17.58 -8.45 -6.39
N LEU A 16 -16.43 -8.50 -7.04
CA LEU A 16 -16.26 -8.94 -8.42
C LEU A 16 -15.43 -10.23 -8.39
N LEU A 17 -15.98 -11.31 -8.96
CA LEU A 17 -15.28 -12.56 -9.16
C LEU A 17 -14.53 -12.56 -10.50
N SER A 18 -13.35 -13.18 -10.51
CA SER A 18 -12.49 -13.31 -11.69
C SER A 18 -11.67 -14.60 -11.62
N ASN A 19 -10.85 -14.87 -12.65
CA ASN A 19 -10.01 -16.06 -12.72
C ASN A 19 -10.81 -17.38 -12.61
N GLY A 20 -11.94 -17.45 -13.30
CA GLY A 20 -12.88 -18.57 -13.19
C GLY A 20 -13.43 -18.71 -11.78
N ASN A 21 -13.90 -17.62 -11.20
CA ASN A 21 -14.40 -17.53 -9.82
C ASN A 21 -13.41 -17.94 -8.72
N ARG A 22 -12.09 -17.97 -9.00
CA ARG A 22 -11.07 -18.28 -7.99
C ARG A 22 -10.48 -17.05 -7.31
N THR A 23 -10.74 -15.86 -7.84
CA THR A 23 -10.25 -14.59 -7.28
C THR A 23 -11.43 -13.68 -6.98
N ALA A 24 -11.56 -13.27 -5.72
CA ALA A 24 -12.58 -12.33 -5.26
C ALA A 24 -11.94 -10.97 -5.00
N THR A 25 -12.50 -9.92 -5.61
CA THR A 25 -12.05 -8.53 -5.42
C THR A 25 -13.19 -7.67 -4.91
N ARG A 26 -13.01 -6.99 -3.77
CA ARG A 26 -13.93 -5.96 -3.32
C ARG A 26 -13.67 -4.66 -4.08
N VAL A 27 -14.58 -4.29 -4.98
CA VAL A 27 -14.42 -3.15 -5.90
C VAL A 27 -14.87 -1.81 -5.34
N ALA A 28 -15.66 -1.81 -4.26
CA ALA A 28 -16.21 -0.61 -3.63
C ALA A 28 -16.27 -0.69 -2.10
N SER A 29 -16.20 0.48 -1.46
CA SER A 29 -16.31 0.65 0.00
C SER A 29 -15.32 -0.22 0.81
N TYR A 30 -15.64 -0.46 2.08
CA TYR A 30 -14.88 -1.28 3.04
C TYR A 30 -15.61 -2.54 3.48
N ASN A 31 -16.83 -2.76 2.99
CA ASN A 31 -17.75 -3.77 3.48
C ASN A 31 -18.50 -4.42 2.32
N GLN A 32 -19.46 -5.29 2.63
CA GLN A 32 -20.22 -6.09 1.66
C GLN A 32 -19.29 -6.94 0.77
N GLY A 33 -18.22 -7.46 1.37
CA GLY A 33 -17.14 -8.20 0.74
C GLY A 33 -17.18 -9.72 1.03
N ILE A 34 -18.34 -10.27 1.37
CA ILE A 34 -18.47 -11.67 1.78
C ILE A 34 -18.41 -12.58 0.54
N VAL A 35 -17.56 -13.59 0.56
CA VAL A 35 -17.51 -14.69 -0.41
C VAL A 35 -17.49 -16.03 0.30
N VAL A 36 -18.02 -17.06 -0.35
CA VAL A 36 -18.13 -18.41 0.19
C VAL A 36 -17.60 -19.40 -0.83
N ILE A 37 -16.93 -20.46 -0.38
CA ILE A 37 -16.45 -21.54 -1.25
C ILE A 37 -17.63 -22.41 -1.71
N ASN A 38 -17.69 -22.74 -3.00
CA ASN A 38 -18.82 -23.40 -3.65
C ASN A 38 -19.08 -24.85 -3.24
N GLN A 39 -18.13 -25.47 -2.57
CA GLN A 39 -18.27 -26.81 -2.05
C GLN A 39 -18.21 -26.78 -0.51
N PRO A 40 -19.01 -27.64 0.17
CA PRO A 40 -18.84 -27.87 1.59
C PRO A 40 -17.42 -28.33 1.91
N LEU A 41 -16.91 -27.98 3.09
CA LEU A 41 -15.64 -28.48 3.57
C LEU A 41 -15.73 -30.01 3.75
N VAL A 42 -14.83 -30.71 3.08
CA VAL A 42 -14.63 -32.15 3.27
C VAL A 42 -13.64 -32.33 4.43
N PRO A 43 -13.90 -33.20 5.42
CA PRO A 43 -12.93 -33.49 6.48
C PRO A 43 -11.56 -33.84 5.93
N GLN A 44 -10.52 -33.35 6.60
CA GLN A 44 -9.09 -33.41 6.25
C GLN A 44 -8.68 -32.64 4.99
N LEU A 45 -9.62 -32.14 4.18
CA LEU A 45 -9.29 -31.28 3.05
C LEU A 45 -9.00 -29.85 3.53
N LEU A 46 -7.82 -29.36 3.18
CA LEU A 46 -7.41 -28.00 3.48
C LEU A 46 -7.86 -27.07 2.34
N VAL A 47 -8.70 -26.09 2.66
CA VAL A 47 -9.11 -25.03 1.73
C VAL A 47 -8.34 -23.76 2.07
N GLN A 48 -7.74 -23.12 1.07
CA GLN A 48 -6.83 -22.00 1.28
C GLN A 48 -7.15 -20.82 0.38
N VAL A 49 -6.95 -19.62 0.92
CA VAL A 49 -6.99 -18.36 0.20
C VAL A 49 -5.71 -17.57 0.49
N ARG A 50 -5.14 -16.95 -0.53
CA ARG A 50 -4.04 -16.00 -0.41
C ARG A 50 -4.60 -14.59 -0.39
N ILE A 51 -4.07 -13.75 0.49
CA ILE A 51 -4.33 -12.30 0.47
C ILE A 51 -3.54 -11.69 -0.68
N ASP A 52 -4.19 -11.21 -1.72
CA ASP A 52 -3.50 -10.63 -2.87
C ASP A 52 -3.32 -9.11 -2.72
N PHE A 53 -4.34 -8.41 -2.19
CA PHE A 53 -4.32 -6.96 -2.07
C PHE A 53 -4.98 -6.46 -0.79
N LEU A 54 -4.26 -5.57 -0.10
CA LEU A 54 -4.72 -4.87 1.09
C LEU A 54 -4.82 -3.37 0.82
N ASN A 55 -6.05 -2.85 0.78
CA ASN A 55 -6.30 -1.44 0.82
C ASN A 55 -6.16 -0.87 2.23
N ARG A 56 -4.96 -0.38 2.49
CA ARG A 56 -4.62 0.35 3.69
C ARG A 56 -5.25 1.74 3.73
N GLN A 57 -6.45 1.99 3.21
CA GLN A 57 -7.32 3.12 3.60
C GLN A 57 -8.35 2.76 4.69
N TRP A 58 -8.60 1.47 4.91
CA TRP A 58 -9.62 0.97 5.86
C TRP A 58 -9.02 0.32 7.13
N THR A 59 -9.72 0.24 8.25
CA THR A 59 -9.23 -0.48 9.46
C THR A 59 -9.85 -1.89 9.53
N SER A 60 -9.27 -2.77 10.37
CA SER A 60 -9.47 -4.24 10.32
C SER A 60 -9.06 -4.82 8.95
N SER A 61 -8.94 -6.14 8.80
CA SER A 61 -8.44 -6.73 7.53
C SER A 61 -9.42 -7.66 6.85
N LEU A 62 -9.74 -8.78 7.48
CA LEU A 62 -10.65 -9.77 6.93
C LEU A 62 -11.22 -10.62 8.06
N VAL A 63 -12.30 -11.31 7.76
CA VAL A 63 -12.88 -12.35 8.63
C VAL A 63 -12.82 -13.66 7.86
N LEU A 64 -12.38 -14.73 8.53
CA LEU A 64 -12.34 -16.08 7.98
C LEU A 64 -13.21 -16.97 8.84
N GLY A 65 -13.94 -17.93 8.27
CA GLY A 65 -14.75 -18.81 9.10
C GLY A 65 -15.57 -19.81 8.32
N VAL A 66 -16.60 -20.34 8.96
CA VAL A 66 -17.53 -21.29 8.37
C VAL A 66 -18.98 -20.90 8.64
N ILE A 67 -19.84 -21.24 7.70
CA ILE A 67 -21.30 -21.19 7.82
C ILE A 67 -21.91 -22.57 7.58
N THR A 68 -22.99 -22.90 8.28
CA THR A 68 -23.69 -24.20 8.14
C THR A 68 -25.07 -24.08 7.49
N CYS A 69 -25.48 -22.87 7.14
CA CYS A 69 -26.67 -22.62 6.33
C CYS A 69 -26.35 -22.69 4.83
N PRO A 70 -27.31 -23.08 3.97
CA PRO A 70 -27.10 -23.15 2.52
C PRO A 70 -26.74 -21.78 1.94
N PRO A 71 -25.53 -21.59 1.41
CA PRO A 71 -25.04 -20.27 1.00
C PRO A 71 -25.71 -19.72 -0.25
N GLU A 72 -26.28 -20.55 -1.12
CA GLU A 72 -26.87 -20.15 -2.40
C GLU A 72 -28.13 -19.27 -2.20
N ARG A 73 -28.75 -19.33 -1.02
CA ARG A 73 -29.99 -18.60 -0.69
C ARG A 73 -29.78 -17.53 0.37
N LEU A 74 -28.54 -17.29 0.80
CA LEU A 74 -28.25 -16.29 1.83
C LEU A 74 -28.23 -14.89 1.24
N ASN A 75 -28.98 -13.99 1.90
CA ASN A 75 -28.80 -12.55 1.73
C ASN A 75 -27.64 -12.09 2.61
N PHE A 76 -26.48 -11.87 2.00
CA PHE A 76 -25.29 -11.49 2.73
C PHE A 76 -25.43 -10.09 3.37
N PRO A 77 -25.18 -9.95 4.69
CA PRO A 77 -25.15 -8.65 5.34
C PRO A 77 -23.91 -7.84 4.95
N ALA A 78 -23.82 -6.60 5.45
CA ALA A 78 -22.67 -5.74 5.18
C ALA A 78 -21.33 -6.28 5.73
N SER A 79 -21.35 -7.14 6.75
CA SER A 79 -20.16 -7.86 7.21
C SER A 79 -20.57 -9.22 7.77
N ALA A 80 -19.69 -10.21 7.65
CA ALA A 80 -19.87 -11.53 8.24
C ALA A 80 -20.12 -11.45 9.76
N CYS A 81 -19.61 -10.42 10.44
CA CYS A 81 -19.90 -10.21 11.87
C CYS A 81 -21.40 -10.04 12.18
N ALA A 82 -22.22 -9.68 11.19
CA ALA A 82 -23.67 -9.56 11.32
C ALA A 82 -24.43 -10.88 11.02
N LEU A 83 -23.72 -11.97 10.70
CA LEU A 83 -24.31 -13.31 10.61
C LEU A 83 -24.62 -13.81 12.03
N LYS A 84 -25.90 -13.75 12.40
CA LYS A 84 -26.38 -14.11 13.74
C LYS A 84 -26.83 -15.56 13.88
N ARG A 85 -26.70 -16.37 12.83
CA ARG A 85 -27.13 -17.77 12.83
C ARG A 85 -26.13 -18.60 12.06
N ALA A 86 -25.81 -19.78 12.61
CA ALA A 86 -25.04 -20.81 11.94
C ALA A 86 -23.67 -20.33 11.42
N ALA A 87 -22.99 -19.43 12.15
CA ALA A 87 -21.71 -18.85 11.71
C ALA A 87 -20.64 -18.86 12.81
N TRP A 88 -19.45 -19.36 12.47
CA TRP A 88 -18.25 -19.36 13.30
C TRP A 88 -17.15 -18.60 12.59
N LEU A 89 -16.64 -17.54 13.21
CA LEU A 89 -15.83 -16.53 12.56
C LEU A 89 -14.56 -16.24 13.37
N LEU A 90 -13.42 -16.27 12.69
CA LEU A 90 -12.13 -15.81 13.17
C LEU A 90 -11.91 -14.37 12.68
N ARG A 91 -11.75 -13.45 13.63
CA ARG A 91 -11.53 -12.02 13.36
C ARG A 91 -10.45 -11.48 14.28
N GLY A 92 -9.42 -10.88 13.70
CA GLY A 92 -8.26 -10.44 14.47
C GLY A 92 -7.63 -11.63 15.19
N ARG A 93 -7.67 -11.65 16.53
CA ARG A 93 -7.31 -12.83 17.35
C ARG A 93 -8.51 -13.51 18.02
N GLY A 94 -9.72 -13.02 17.76
CA GLY A 94 -10.93 -13.51 18.41
C GLY A 94 -11.65 -14.56 17.59
N ILE A 95 -12.35 -15.46 18.28
CA ILE A 95 -13.29 -16.40 17.68
C ILE A 95 -14.69 -16.00 18.11
N PHE A 96 -15.62 -15.98 17.15
CA PHE A 96 -16.99 -15.57 17.34
C PHE A 96 -17.93 -16.67 16.85
N HIS A 97 -19.01 -16.89 17.58
CA HIS A 97 -20.12 -17.75 17.18
C HIS A 97 -21.40 -16.92 17.22
N ASN A 98 -22.06 -16.75 16.07
CA ASN A 98 -23.30 -15.97 15.93
C ASN A 98 -23.22 -14.54 16.49
N GLY A 99 -22.06 -13.89 16.32
CA GLY A 99 -21.79 -12.54 16.80
C GLY A 99 -21.31 -12.46 18.27
N LEU A 100 -21.36 -13.56 19.02
CA LEU A 100 -20.82 -13.63 20.38
C LEU A 100 -19.36 -14.08 20.34
N LYS A 101 -18.49 -13.35 21.03
CA LYS A 101 -17.07 -13.70 21.12
C LYS A 101 -16.89 -14.85 22.13
N ILE A 102 -16.40 -15.99 21.65
CA ILE A 102 -16.22 -17.21 22.45
C ILE A 102 -14.74 -17.48 22.81
N CYS A 103 -13.80 -16.83 22.10
CA CYS A 103 -12.39 -16.86 22.45
C CYS A 103 -11.75 -15.48 22.20
N GLU A 104 -10.96 -15.00 23.16
CA GLU A 104 -10.28 -13.70 23.11
C GLU A 104 -9.02 -13.70 22.25
N LYS A 105 -8.22 -14.78 22.34
CA LYS A 105 -6.89 -14.87 21.74
C LYS A 105 -6.65 -16.29 21.20
N PHE A 106 -6.82 -16.44 19.91
CA PHE A 106 -6.50 -17.63 19.16
C PHE A 106 -5.63 -17.28 17.95
N GLY A 107 -4.53 -18.00 17.77
CA GLY A 107 -3.64 -17.83 16.63
C GLY A 107 -3.03 -16.42 16.45
N PRO A 108 -2.53 -16.13 15.24
CA PRO A 108 -2.03 -14.81 14.87
C PRO A 108 -3.16 -13.82 14.66
N ASN A 109 -2.84 -12.53 14.70
CA ASN A 109 -3.82 -11.48 14.44
C ASN A 109 -4.07 -11.33 12.93
N LEU A 110 -5.24 -11.78 12.47
CA LEU A 110 -5.64 -11.70 11.06
C LEU A 110 -5.69 -10.26 10.53
N ASP A 111 -5.88 -9.26 11.41
CA ASP A 111 -5.85 -7.84 11.02
C ASP A 111 -4.45 -7.35 10.61
N THR A 112 -3.40 -8.13 10.93
CA THR A 112 -2.00 -7.78 10.68
C THR A 112 -1.33 -8.68 9.63
N CYS A 113 -2.05 -9.63 9.06
CA CYS A 113 -1.52 -10.49 8.00
C CYS A 113 -1.18 -9.66 6.76
N PRO A 114 0.06 -9.72 6.24
CA PRO A 114 0.45 -9.00 5.02
C PRO A 114 -0.13 -9.65 3.75
N GLU A 115 -0.09 -8.90 2.64
CA GLU A 115 -0.25 -9.44 1.29
C GLU A 115 0.71 -10.63 1.09
N GLY A 116 0.27 -11.64 0.33
CA GLY A 116 0.98 -12.91 0.16
C GLY A 116 0.69 -13.95 1.24
N THR A 117 0.13 -13.57 2.39
CA THR A 117 -0.24 -14.55 3.44
C THR A 117 -1.29 -15.51 2.91
N VAL A 118 -1.06 -16.82 3.10
CA VAL A 118 -2.02 -17.88 2.79
C VAL A 118 -2.73 -18.28 4.07
N LEU A 119 -4.03 -18.08 4.11
CA LEU A 119 -4.90 -18.50 5.20
C LEU A 119 -5.68 -19.74 4.77
N GLY A 120 -5.84 -20.71 5.66
CA GLY A 120 -6.56 -21.93 5.36
C GLY A 120 -7.50 -22.38 6.47
N LEU A 121 -8.53 -23.11 6.08
CA LEU A 121 -9.45 -23.79 6.96
C LEU A 121 -9.45 -25.28 6.64
N ARG A 122 -9.42 -26.10 7.68
CA ARG A 122 -9.54 -27.57 7.56
C ARG A 122 -10.45 -28.06 8.67
N LEU A 123 -11.41 -28.91 8.32
CA LEU A 123 -12.13 -29.71 9.32
C LEU A 123 -11.33 -30.97 9.61
N ASP A 124 -11.13 -31.31 10.87
CA ASP A 124 -10.63 -32.63 11.24
C ASP A 124 -11.75 -33.71 11.22
N SER A 125 -11.40 -34.95 11.52
CA SER A 125 -12.34 -36.08 11.54
C SER A 125 -13.33 -36.06 12.71
N SER A 126 -13.05 -35.29 13.75
CA SER A 126 -13.96 -35.03 14.88
C SER A 126 -14.88 -33.83 14.65
N GLY A 127 -14.72 -33.08 13.55
CA GLY A 127 -15.47 -31.85 13.30
C GLY A 127 -14.82 -30.59 13.91
N GLY A 128 -13.60 -30.70 14.43
CA GLY A 128 -12.80 -29.56 14.85
C GLY A 128 -12.35 -28.72 13.65
N LEU A 129 -12.62 -27.43 13.69
CA LEU A 129 -12.18 -26.47 12.67
C LEU A 129 -10.80 -25.94 13.01
N HIS A 130 -9.83 -26.22 12.15
CA HIS A 130 -8.47 -25.72 12.24
C HIS A 130 -8.28 -24.45 11.40
N LEU A 131 -7.46 -23.53 11.91
CA LEU A 131 -6.88 -22.43 11.14
C LEU A 131 -5.47 -22.82 10.69
N HIS A 132 -5.17 -22.68 9.41
CA HIS A 132 -3.83 -22.76 8.87
C HIS A 132 -3.34 -21.38 8.44
N VAL A 133 -2.07 -21.06 8.72
CA VAL A 133 -1.43 -19.83 8.27
C VAL A 133 -0.09 -20.18 7.64
N ASN A 134 0.08 -19.87 6.35
CA ASN A 134 1.25 -20.24 5.54
C ASN A 134 1.62 -21.73 5.66
N GLY A 135 0.59 -22.60 5.63
CA GLY A 135 0.73 -24.05 5.76
C GLY A 135 0.82 -24.57 7.20
N LEU A 136 1.07 -23.71 8.19
CA LEU A 136 1.19 -24.09 9.60
C LEU A 136 -0.18 -24.15 10.28
N ASP A 137 -0.54 -25.32 10.80
CA ASP A 137 -1.73 -25.53 11.62
C ASP A 137 -1.62 -24.79 12.96
N GLN A 138 -2.61 -23.95 13.27
CA GLN A 138 -2.70 -23.16 14.50
C GLN A 138 -3.48 -23.89 15.59
N GLY A 139 -3.92 -25.13 15.33
CA GLY A 139 -4.75 -25.94 16.21
C GLY A 139 -6.25 -25.76 15.96
N VAL A 140 -7.05 -26.40 16.82
CA VAL A 140 -8.51 -26.37 16.74
C VAL A 140 -9.02 -25.00 17.22
N ALA A 141 -9.56 -24.21 16.31
CA ALA A 141 -10.22 -22.94 16.60
C ALA A 141 -11.60 -23.16 17.21
N VAL A 142 -12.39 -24.07 16.62
CA VAL A 142 -13.76 -24.35 17.05
C VAL A 142 -13.94 -25.87 17.10
N PRO A 143 -14.30 -26.45 18.26
CA PRO A 143 -14.66 -27.86 18.33
C PRO A 143 -16.06 -28.11 17.73
N ASP A 144 -16.28 -29.31 17.21
CA ASP A 144 -17.61 -29.85 16.86
C ASP A 144 -18.46 -28.93 15.95
N VAL A 145 -17.86 -28.40 14.87
CA VAL A 145 -18.60 -27.62 13.88
C VAL A 145 -19.64 -28.52 13.19
N PRO A 146 -20.94 -28.14 13.19
CA PRO A 146 -21.97 -28.91 12.50
C PRO A 146 -21.69 -29.02 10.99
N GLN A 147 -21.92 -30.20 10.42
CA GLN A 147 -21.74 -30.46 8.99
C GLN A 147 -23.10 -30.66 8.29
N PRO A 148 -23.22 -30.30 7.01
CA PRO A 148 -22.20 -29.69 6.15
C PRO A 148 -21.93 -28.23 6.54
N CYS A 149 -20.70 -27.76 6.29
CA CYS A 149 -20.34 -26.36 6.46
C CYS A 149 -19.51 -25.87 5.27
N HIS A 150 -19.61 -24.58 4.97
CA HIS A 150 -18.87 -23.93 3.89
C HIS A 150 -17.90 -22.91 4.46
N ALA A 151 -16.70 -22.84 3.88
CA ALA A 151 -15.75 -21.79 4.19
C ALA A 151 -16.24 -20.43 3.68
N VAL A 152 -16.20 -19.43 4.54
CA VAL A 152 -16.55 -18.03 4.24
C VAL A 152 -15.35 -17.13 4.49
N VAL A 153 -15.17 -16.15 3.61
CA VAL A 153 -14.19 -15.07 3.73
C VAL A 153 -14.94 -13.74 3.59
N ASP A 154 -14.79 -12.83 4.55
CA ASP A 154 -15.27 -11.45 4.43
C ASP A 154 -14.07 -10.55 4.17
N LEU A 155 -14.01 -9.99 2.96
CA LEU A 155 -13.05 -8.97 2.55
C LEU A 155 -13.47 -7.63 3.17
N TYR A 156 -13.56 -7.57 4.50
CA TYR A 156 -13.99 -6.38 5.26
C TYR A 156 -12.79 -5.57 5.75
N GLY A 157 -12.78 -4.27 5.47
CA GLY A 157 -11.70 -3.40 5.90
C GLY A 157 -10.56 -3.41 4.89
N GLN A 158 -9.35 -3.74 5.32
CA GLN A 158 -8.16 -3.63 4.48
C GLN A 158 -8.15 -4.65 3.35
N CYS A 159 -8.61 -5.89 3.56
CA CYS A 159 -8.57 -6.88 2.51
C CYS A 159 -9.51 -6.49 1.36
N GLU A 160 -8.92 -6.34 0.17
CA GLU A 160 -9.63 -6.01 -1.06
C GLU A 160 -9.55 -7.11 -2.10
N GLN A 161 -8.56 -8.00 -2.02
CA GLN A 161 -8.49 -9.12 -2.96
C GLN A 161 -7.92 -10.37 -2.29
N VAL A 162 -8.56 -11.50 -2.58
CA VAL A 162 -8.08 -12.84 -2.23
C VAL A 162 -8.22 -13.80 -3.40
N THR A 163 -7.35 -14.81 -3.45
CA THR A 163 -7.38 -15.86 -4.46
C THR A 163 -7.30 -17.23 -3.80
N ILE A 164 -8.15 -18.16 -4.23
CA ILE A 164 -8.10 -19.56 -3.81
C ILE A 164 -6.76 -20.16 -4.26
N VAL A 165 -6.05 -20.79 -3.33
CA VAL A 165 -4.83 -21.53 -3.64
C VAL A 165 -5.24 -22.96 -3.99
N SER A 166 -4.93 -23.37 -5.23
CA SER A 166 -5.18 -24.75 -5.65
C SER A 166 -4.27 -25.70 -4.84
N PRO A 167 -4.81 -26.80 -4.31
CA PRO A 167 -3.98 -27.82 -3.69
C PRO A 167 -3.10 -28.46 -4.79
N GLU A 168 -1.78 -28.29 -4.70
CA GLU A 168 -0.85 -29.10 -5.46
C GLU A 168 -1.04 -30.57 -5.04
N PRO A 169 -1.32 -31.49 -5.97
CA PRO A 169 -1.49 -32.90 -5.63
C PRO A 169 -0.14 -33.51 -5.29
N GLY A 170 0.19 -33.57 -3.99
CA GLY A 170 1.22 -34.49 -3.48
C GLY A 170 2.18 -33.89 -2.45
N ALA A 171 1.78 -33.90 -1.17
CA ALA A 171 2.72 -33.96 -0.05
C ALA A 171 2.05 -34.59 1.17
N ALA A 172 1.67 -35.86 1.05
CA ALA A 172 1.43 -36.70 2.21
C ALA A 172 2.77 -37.31 2.67
N SER A 173 3.04 -37.13 3.96
CA SER A 173 4.12 -37.70 4.78
C SER A 173 4.72 -39.06 4.34
N GLY A 174 6.06 -39.18 4.35
CA GLY A 174 6.74 -40.49 4.29
C GLY A 174 8.27 -40.47 4.08
N LYS A 175 9.02 -40.43 5.20
CA LYS A 175 10.36 -41.00 5.50
C LYS A 175 11.40 -41.29 4.38
N SER A 176 12.59 -40.72 4.63
CA SER A 176 13.97 -41.11 4.25
C SER A 176 14.26 -42.45 3.54
N ALA A 177 14.99 -42.38 2.42
CA ALA A 177 16.16 -43.22 2.13
C ALA A 177 16.99 -42.55 1.03
N GLY A 178 18.29 -42.34 1.28
CA GLY A 178 19.20 -41.70 0.33
C GLY A 178 19.73 -42.64 -0.73
N THR A 179 20.23 -42.06 -1.83
CA THR A 179 21.39 -42.60 -2.53
C THR A 179 22.16 -41.45 -3.17
N GLN A 180 23.44 -41.42 -2.84
CA GLN A 180 24.45 -40.44 -3.18
C GLN A 180 24.92 -40.63 -4.63
N GLY A 181 25.23 -39.52 -5.28
CA GLY A 181 25.91 -39.45 -6.56
C GLY A 181 26.68 -38.13 -6.61
N ASP A 182 27.97 -38.23 -6.30
CA ASP A 182 28.98 -37.17 -6.19
C ASP A 182 29.11 -36.28 -7.44
N MET A 183 29.43 -35.00 -7.22
CA MET A 183 30.57 -34.32 -7.85
C MET A 183 31.03 -33.13 -6.97
N GLU A 184 32.31 -33.19 -6.57
CA GLU A 184 33.14 -32.20 -5.83
C GLU A 184 32.99 -30.76 -6.35
N LYS A 185 32.81 -29.72 -5.53
CA LYS A 185 33.61 -29.08 -4.46
C LYS A 185 34.80 -28.23 -4.93
N ALA A 186 34.63 -26.91 -4.78
CA ALA A 186 35.60 -25.94 -4.26
C ALA A 186 34.78 -24.92 -3.46
N ASP A 187 35.12 -24.36 -2.31
CA ASP A 187 36.12 -24.58 -1.26
C ASP A 187 35.53 -23.88 -0.01
N MET A 188 35.88 -24.38 1.17
CA MET A 188 35.26 -24.03 2.47
C MET A 188 35.91 -22.80 3.13
N VAL A 189 35.11 -22.01 3.85
CA VAL A 189 35.23 -21.67 5.31
C VAL A 189 33.82 -21.19 5.75
N ASP A 190 32.97 -22.03 6.38
CA ASP A 190 32.82 -22.31 7.83
C ASP A 190 32.47 -21.07 8.68
N GLY A 191 31.36 -20.94 9.40
CA GLY A 191 30.19 -21.79 9.62
C GLY A 191 29.28 -21.05 10.64
N MET A 192 27.99 -20.92 10.35
CA MET A 192 26.92 -21.19 11.33
C MET A 192 25.60 -21.32 10.60
N LYS A 193 25.13 -22.56 10.55
CA LYS A 193 23.81 -22.97 10.10
C LYS A 193 22.85 -22.77 11.27
N GLU A 194 21.97 -21.77 11.19
CA GLU A 194 20.75 -21.78 12.01
C GLU A 194 19.56 -22.17 11.14
N SER A 195 19.20 -23.44 11.30
CA SER A 195 17.87 -23.97 11.04
C SER A 195 16.82 -23.10 11.73
N VAL A 196 15.84 -22.59 10.97
CA VAL A 196 14.64 -22.00 11.55
C VAL A 196 13.78 -23.13 12.11
N CYS A 197 14.12 -23.55 13.33
CA CYS A 197 13.26 -24.37 14.18
C CYS A 197 12.22 -23.43 14.79
N TRP A 198 10.97 -23.52 14.34
CA TRP A 198 9.83 -22.85 14.98
C TRP A 198 9.48 -23.56 16.29
N GLY A 199 10.36 -23.46 17.29
CA GLY A 199 10.03 -23.70 18.68
C GLY A 199 9.34 -22.48 19.31
N PRO A 200 8.77 -22.60 20.53
CA PRO A 200 8.16 -21.48 21.22
C PRO A 200 9.22 -20.38 21.43
N LEU A 201 8.94 -19.17 20.97
CA LEU A 201 9.85 -18.03 21.14
C LEU A 201 10.10 -17.77 22.64
N PRO A 202 11.35 -17.49 23.05
CA PRO A 202 11.62 -16.86 24.33
C PRO A 202 10.93 -15.48 24.38
N ALA A 203 10.60 -15.03 25.58
CA ALA A 203 9.82 -13.83 25.87
C ALA A 203 10.08 -12.65 24.90
N ALA A 204 8.97 -12.05 24.44
CA ALA A 204 8.89 -10.97 23.49
C ALA A 204 10.03 -9.93 23.61
N SER A 205 10.78 -9.75 22.53
CA SER A 205 11.50 -8.49 22.31
C SER A 205 10.55 -7.49 21.62
N PRO A 206 10.51 -6.22 22.03
CA PRO A 206 9.62 -5.24 21.45
C PRO A 206 9.95 -5.04 19.96
N LEU A 207 8.93 -4.91 19.11
CA LEU A 207 9.05 -4.46 17.72
C LEU A 207 9.99 -3.25 17.66
N LYS A 208 11.22 -3.42 17.15
CA LYS A 208 12.16 -2.30 17.04
C LYS A 208 11.56 -1.25 16.10
N SER A 209 11.26 -0.08 16.63
CA SER A 209 10.93 1.11 15.84
C SER A 209 12.04 1.38 14.83
N CYS A 210 11.69 1.68 13.58
CA CYS A 210 12.69 2.05 12.58
C CYS A 210 13.26 3.43 12.91
N GLU A 211 14.53 3.51 13.32
CA GLU A 211 15.16 4.81 13.66
C GLU A 211 15.19 5.79 12.49
N TYR A 212 15.35 5.28 11.25
CA TYR A 212 15.30 6.12 10.05
C TYR A 212 13.91 6.75 9.85
N HIS A 213 12.86 5.96 10.08
CA HIS A 213 11.48 6.45 10.04
C HIS A 213 11.25 7.52 11.10
N ALA A 214 11.74 7.28 12.32
CA ALA A 214 11.65 8.24 13.40
C ALA A 214 12.40 9.55 13.07
N LEU A 215 13.59 9.47 12.46
CA LEU A 215 14.36 10.64 12.02
C LEU A 215 13.61 11.45 10.95
N CYS A 216 13.08 10.78 9.92
CA CYS A 216 12.27 11.45 8.90
C CYS A 216 10.98 12.05 9.47
N SER A 217 10.36 11.40 10.46
CA SER A 217 9.14 11.90 11.11
C SER A 217 9.42 13.17 11.91
N ARG A 218 10.53 13.24 12.65
CA ARG A 218 10.94 14.47 13.34
C ARG A 218 11.22 15.60 12.37
N PHE A 219 11.86 15.31 11.23
CA PHE A 219 12.01 16.32 10.18
C PHE A 219 10.65 16.79 9.64
N GLN A 220 9.71 15.87 9.39
CA GLN A 220 8.36 16.21 8.94
C GLN A 220 7.62 17.10 9.96
N GLU A 221 7.77 16.85 11.26
CA GLU A 221 7.21 17.67 12.34
C GLU A 221 7.79 19.10 12.34
N LEU A 222 9.08 19.26 12.04
CA LEU A 222 9.73 20.57 11.90
C LEU A 222 9.18 21.40 10.73
N LEU A 223 8.47 20.79 9.78
CA LEU A 223 7.77 21.51 8.72
C LEU A 223 6.52 22.24 9.21
N LEU A 224 6.09 22.00 10.47
CA LEU A 224 4.94 22.64 11.11
C LEU A 224 3.66 22.57 10.27
N LEU A 225 3.46 21.43 9.62
CA LEU A 225 2.30 21.16 8.77
C LEU A 225 1.13 20.67 9.65
N PRO A 226 -0.08 21.24 9.52
CA PRO A 226 -1.30 20.73 10.10
C PRO A 226 -1.47 19.22 9.91
N GLU A 227 -1.83 18.54 10.99
CA GLU A 227 -2.10 17.10 11.01
C GLU A 227 -3.22 16.69 10.05
N ASP A 228 -4.14 17.61 9.71
CA ASP A 228 -5.23 17.37 8.79
C ASP A 228 -4.81 17.20 7.33
N TYR A 229 -3.59 17.59 6.95
CA TYR A 229 -3.05 17.20 5.63
C TYR A 229 -2.77 15.71 5.54
N PHE A 230 -2.56 15.02 6.66
CA PHE A 230 -2.08 13.65 6.68
C PHE A 230 -3.16 12.67 7.10
N MET A 231 -3.07 11.46 6.55
CA MET A 231 -3.91 10.34 6.99
C MET A 231 -3.60 10.03 8.47
N PRO A 232 -4.61 9.74 9.30
CA PRO A 232 -4.36 9.36 10.69
C PRO A 232 -3.64 8.00 10.79
N PRO A 233 -2.96 7.71 11.91
CA PRO A 233 -2.42 6.37 12.20
C PRO A 233 -3.52 5.29 12.12
N PRO A 234 -3.18 4.07 11.67
CA PRO A 234 -1.84 3.55 11.38
C PRO A 234 -1.34 3.86 9.96
N LYS A 235 -2.11 4.60 9.14
CA LYS A 235 -1.85 4.79 7.70
C LYS A 235 -1.03 6.03 7.40
N ARG A 236 -0.65 6.77 8.44
CA ARG A 236 0.03 8.07 8.33
C ARG A 236 1.29 7.99 7.50
N SER A 237 2.13 6.97 7.72
CA SER A 237 3.45 6.94 7.11
C SER A 237 4.00 5.54 6.89
N LEU A 238 4.90 5.39 5.92
CA LEU A 238 5.60 4.15 5.60
C LEU A 238 7.06 4.45 5.23
N CYS A 239 8.00 3.74 5.85
CA CYS A 239 9.43 3.90 5.62
C CYS A 239 9.94 2.93 4.55
N TYR A 240 10.70 3.41 3.57
CA TYR A 240 11.33 2.60 2.52
C TYR A 240 12.86 2.55 2.64
N CYS A 241 13.40 2.68 3.86
CA CYS A 241 14.81 2.33 4.10
C CYS A 241 15.06 0.86 3.76
N GLU A 242 16.33 0.50 3.58
CA GLU A 242 16.73 -0.84 3.15
C GLU A 242 16.14 -1.94 4.04
N SER A 243 16.20 -1.80 5.36
CA SER A 243 15.66 -2.78 6.30
C SER A 243 14.15 -2.89 6.20
N CYS A 244 13.44 -1.77 6.13
CA CYS A 244 11.97 -1.75 6.08
C CYS A 244 11.41 -2.31 4.77
N ARG A 245 12.05 -2.01 3.62
CA ARG A 245 11.62 -2.57 2.32
C ARG A 245 11.91 -4.07 2.23
N LYS A 246 13.06 -4.53 2.73
CA LYS A 246 13.42 -5.96 2.78
C LYS A 246 12.47 -6.74 3.68
N LEU A 247 12.13 -6.19 4.85
CA LEU A 247 11.17 -6.80 5.78
C LEU A 247 9.79 -6.99 5.13
N ARG A 248 9.38 -6.07 4.26
CA ARG A 248 8.08 -6.14 3.56
C ARG A 248 8.13 -6.94 2.25
N GLY A 249 9.32 -7.27 1.73
CA GLY A 249 9.46 -7.87 0.41
C GLY A 249 9.04 -6.91 -0.72
N ASP A 250 9.28 -5.60 -0.57
CA ASP A 250 8.90 -4.62 -1.59
C ASP A 250 9.76 -4.79 -2.86
N GLU A 251 9.13 -4.96 -4.01
CA GLU A 251 9.78 -4.87 -5.33
C GLU A 251 10.08 -3.41 -5.70
N ALA A 252 11.16 -3.19 -6.47
CA ALA A 252 11.62 -1.84 -6.82
C ALA A 252 10.64 -1.06 -7.70
N HIS A 253 9.80 -1.75 -8.47
CA HIS A 253 8.92 -1.15 -9.46
C HIS A 253 7.50 -1.70 -9.33
N ARG A 254 6.50 -0.89 -9.65
CA ARG A 254 5.09 -1.30 -9.71
C ARG A 254 4.40 -0.67 -10.91
N ARG A 255 3.28 -1.26 -11.33
CA ARG A 255 2.43 -0.72 -12.41
C ARG A 255 1.13 -0.14 -11.85
N ARG A 256 0.70 1.00 -12.40
CA ARG A 256 -0.60 1.62 -12.10
C ARG A 256 -1.12 2.38 -13.32
N GLY A 257 -2.43 2.51 -13.42
CA GLY A 257 -3.13 3.37 -14.37
C GLY A 257 -3.67 2.62 -15.59
N GLU A 258 -4.38 3.34 -16.44
CA GLU A 258 -4.95 2.83 -17.69
C GLU A 258 -4.55 3.76 -18.86
N PRO A 259 -3.72 3.31 -19.81
CA PRO A 259 -3.02 2.01 -19.82
C PRO A 259 -2.01 1.90 -18.67
N PRO A 260 -1.67 0.68 -18.18
CA PRO A 260 -0.72 0.52 -17.08
C PRO A 260 0.65 1.11 -17.41
N ARG A 261 1.16 1.98 -16.54
CA ARG A 261 2.54 2.47 -16.58
C ARG A 261 3.30 2.10 -15.33
N GLU A 262 4.59 1.87 -15.51
CA GLU A 262 5.49 1.49 -14.44
C GLU A 262 6.06 2.72 -13.72
N TYR A 263 6.34 2.58 -12.43
CA TYR A 263 6.97 3.59 -11.60
C TYR A 263 7.81 2.93 -10.50
N ALA A 264 8.91 3.59 -10.10
CA ALA A 264 9.77 3.12 -9.03
C ALA A 264 9.12 3.35 -7.67
N LEU A 265 9.28 2.42 -6.72
CA LEU A 265 8.96 2.68 -5.32
C LEU A 265 9.98 3.64 -4.69
N PRO A 266 9.59 4.43 -3.68
CA PRO A 266 10.41 5.53 -3.15
C PRO A 266 11.50 5.00 -2.19
N PHE A 267 12.35 4.10 -2.66
CA PHE A 267 13.41 3.47 -1.88
C PHE A 267 14.39 4.50 -1.32
N GLY A 268 14.69 4.38 -0.03
CA GLY A 268 15.48 5.36 0.72
C GLY A 268 14.67 6.56 1.25
N TRP A 269 13.36 6.62 1.03
CA TRP A 269 12.50 7.70 1.50
C TRP A 269 11.47 7.22 2.52
N CYS A 270 10.96 8.13 3.34
CA CYS A 270 9.75 7.94 4.13
C CYS A 270 8.57 8.62 3.44
N ARG A 271 7.49 7.86 3.26
CA ARG A 271 6.23 8.34 2.70
C ARG A 271 5.27 8.72 3.80
N PHE A 272 4.74 9.94 3.75
CA PHE A 272 3.68 10.45 4.62
C PHE A 272 2.42 10.66 3.77
N ASN A 273 1.41 9.82 3.99
CA ASN A 273 0.22 9.78 3.15
C ASN A 273 -0.64 11.01 3.40
N LEU A 274 -1.02 11.69 2.31
CA LEU A 274 -1.88 12.87 2.37
C LEU A 274 -3.35 12.46 2.38
N ARG A 275 -4.19 13.26 3.04
CA ARG A 275 -5.64 13.17 2.86
C ARG A 275 -5.98 13.72 1.48
N VAL A 276 -6.76 12.97 0.72
CA VAL A 276 -7.28 13.43 -0.57
C VAL A 276 -8.59 14.16 -0.29
N ASN A 277 -8.83 15.29 -0.96
CA ASN A 277 -10.09 16.01 -0.84
C ASN A 277 -11.24 15.11 -1.36
N PRO A 278 -12.27 14.80 -0.55
CA PRO A 278 -13.38 13.92 -0.95
C PRO A 278 -14.12 14.38 -2.22
N ARG A 279 -14.07 15.67 -2.57
CA ARG A 279 -14.67 16.22 -3.80
C ARG A 279 -13.88 15.83 -5.07
N LEU A 280 -12.58 15.55 -4.93
CA LEU A 280 -11.72 15.00 -5.98
C LEU A 280 -11.71 13.46 -5.94
N GLU A 281 -12.17 12.85 -4.83
CA GLU A 281 -12.43 11.42 -4.68
C GLU A 281 -13.76 10.97 -5.34
N ALA A 282 -13.98 11.30 -6.60
CA ALA A 282 -14.91 10.51 -7.42
C ALA A 282 -14.27 9.13 -7.66
N GLY A 283 -14.40 8.26 -6.64
CA GLY A 283 -13.53 7.14 -6.24
C GLY A 283 -13.28 5.97 -7.21
N THR A 284 -13.43 6.17 -8.52
CA THR A 284 -13.09 5.20 -9.56
C THR A 284 -12.08 5.74 -10.58
N LEU A 285 -11.96 7.06 -10.72
CA LEU A 285 -11.13 7.67 -11.78
C LEU A 285 -9.63 7.68 -11.45
N THR A 286 -9.25 7.88 -10.18
CA THR A 286 -7.83 8.02 -9.78
C THR A 286 -7.06 6.70 -9.75
N LYS A 287 -7.75 5.54 -9.75
CA LYS A 287 -7.12 4.22 -9.94
C LYS A 287 -6.59 4.06 -11.37
N LYS A 288 -7.22 4.73 -12.34
CA LYS A 288 -6.82 4.78 -13.75
C LYS A 288 -5.68 5.76 -14.01
N TRP A 289 -5.30 6.58 -13.03
CA TRP A 289 -4.24 7.56 -13.17
C TRP A 289 -2.86 6.93 -12.89
N HIS A 290 -1.85 7.46 -13.56
CA HIS A 290 -0.47 7.01 -13.44
C HIS A 290 0.17 7.55 -12.15
N MET A 291 1.12 6.81 -11.57
CA MET A 291 1.93 7.34 -10.46
C MET A 291 3.15 8.08 -11.00
N ALA A 292 3.48 9.19 -10.37
CA ALA A 292 4.72 9.91 -10.61
C ALA A 292 5.21 10.61 -9.33
N TYR A 293 6.37 11.24 -9.46
CA TYR A 293 7.04 12.01 -8.42
C TYR A 293 7.35 13.42 -8.91
N HIS A 294 7.22 14.38 -8.01
CA HIS A 294 7.62 15.77 -8.21
C HIS A 294 8.65 16.14 -7.15
N GLY A 295 9.88 16.47 -7.57
CA GLY A 295 10.85 17.08 -6.67
C GLY A 295 10.35 18.42 -6.15
N SER A 296 10.58 18.73 -4.88
CA SER A 296 10.08 19.96 -4.28
C SER A 296 11.12 20.60 -3.35
N HIS A 297 10.88 21.87 -3.05
CA HIS A 297 11.60 22.61 -2.03
C HIS A 297 10.80 22.64 -0.73
N VAL A 298 11.48 22.62 0.40
CA VAL A 298 10.85 22.69 1.74
C VAL A 298 9.97 23.94 1.88
N ALA A 299 10.44 25.08 1.38
CA ALA A 299 9.68 26.33 1.39
C ALA A 299 8.37 26.29 0.58
N ALA A 300 8.24 25.37 -0.38
CA ALA A 300 7.05 25.23 -1.22
C ALA A 300 6.01 24.27 -0.63
N VAL A 301 6.40 23.35 0.27
CA VAL A 301 5.56 22.23 0.74
C VAL A 301 4.22 22.72 1.28
N ARG A 302 4.24 23.68 2.21
CA ARG A 302 3.00 24.19 2.83
C ARG A 302 2.06 24.80 1.80
N ARG A 303 2.58 25.61 0.89
CA ARG A 303 1.81 26.27 -0.17
C ARG A 303 1.19 25.25 -1.14
N VAL A 304 1.94 24.23 -1.51
CA VAL A 304 1.46 23.13 -2.38
C VAL A 304 0.31 22.39 -1.69
N LEU A 305 0.45 22.08 -0.40
CA LEU A 305 -0.59 21.41 0.39
C LEU A 305 -1.85 22.28 0.60
N ASP A 306 -1.68 23.58 0.87
CA ASP A 306 -2.79 24.53 1.02
C ASP A 306 -3.62 24.64 -0.27
N ARG A 307 -2.95 24.64 -1.42
CA ARG A 307 -3.60 24.76 -2.73
C ARG A 307 -4.10 23.43 -3.27
N GLY A 308 -3.49 22.31 -2.86
CA GLY A 308 -3.74 20.99 -3.42
C GLY A 308 -3.18 20.81 -4.84
N GLU A 309 -2.33 21.73 -5.32
CA GLU A 309 -1.85 21.78 -6.71
C GLU A 309 -0.33 21.95 -6.78
N LEU A 310 0.28 21.24 -7.74
CA LEU A 310 1.66 21.47 -8.16
C LEU A 310 1.68 22.65 -9.15
N GLY A 311 2.59 23.62 -8.97
CA GLY A 311 2.74 24.73 -9.94
C GLY A 311 2.53 26.16 -9.42
N ALA A 312 2.83 26.44 -8.14
CA ALA A 312 3.01 27.82 -7.69
C ALA A 312 4.51 28.14 -7.67
N GLY A 313 4.99 28.75 -8.76
CA GLY A 313 6.37 29.25 -8.88
C GLY A 313 6.82 30.08 -7.68
N ALA A 314 8.13 30.24 -7.56
CA ALA A 314 8.88 30.91 -6.50
C ALA A 314 8.59 32.42 -6.30
N ALA A 315 7.38 32.89 -6.63
CA ALA A 315 6.89 34.15 -6.10
C ALA A 315 6.66 33.97 -4.59
N SER A 316 7.68 34.34 -3.82
CA SER A 316 7.48 34.71 -2.42
C SER A 316 6.48 35.87 -2.42
N ILE A 317 5.43 35.79 -1.60
CA ILE A 317 4.54 36.94 -1.33
C ILE A 317 5.35 38.09 -0.68
N LEU A 318 6.59 37.80 -0.24
CA LEU A 318 7.54 38.73 0.36
C LEU A 318 8.68 39.15 -0.57
N SER A 319 8.72 38.69 -1.83
CA SER A 319 9.65 39.28 -2.81
C SER A 319 8.97 40.48 -3.46
N CYS A 320 8.81 41.53 -2.67
CA CYS A 320 8.80 42.87 -3.23
C CYS A 320 10.17 43.03 -3.91
N ARG A 321 10.24 42.90 -5.23
CA ARG A 321 11.36 43.49 -5.96
C ARG A 321 11.37 44.97 -5.55
N PRO A 322 12.50 45.55 -5.11
CA PRO A 322 12.57 46.99 -4.95
C PRO A 322 12.18 47.58 -6.30
N LEU A 323 11.14 48.40 -6.32
CA LEU A 323 10.91 49.30 -7.44
C LEU A 323 12.21 50.07 -7.61
N LYS A 324 12.91 49.82 -8.72
CA LYS A 324 14.06 50.61 -9.12
C LYS A 324 13.51 51.96 -9.57
N GLY A 325 13.11 52.78 -8.60
CA GLY A 325 12.77 54.17 -8.81
C GLY A 325 14.07 54.97 -8.81
N GLU A 326 14.52 55.37 -9.99
CA GLU A 326 15.29 56.60 -10.10
C GLU A 326 14.31 57.78 -10.20
N PRO A 327 14.64 58.94 -9.62
CA PRO A 327 13.75 60.09 -9.59
C PRO A 327 13.80 60.84 -10.92
N GLY A 328 12.72 60.76 -11.69
CA GLY A 328 12.53 61.53 -12.92
C GLY A 328 11.17 62.22 -12.90
N VAL A 329 11.20 63.54 -12.84
CA VAL A 329 10.08 64.48 -12.73
C VAL A 329 9.17 64.40 -13.96
N GLY A 330 7.84 64.34 -13.75
CA GLY A 330 6.84 64.52 -14.80
C GLY A 330 5.45 64.03 -14.40
N PHE A 331 4.55 64.95 -14.10
CA PHE A 331 3.12 64.68 -13.92
C PHE A 331 2.48 64.62 -15.31
N GLU A 332 2.01 63.44 -15.74
CA GLU A 332 1.05 63.32 -16.84
C GLU A 332 -0.08 62.34 -16.47
N GLU A 333 -1.31 62.76 -16.76
CA GLU A 333 -2.58 62.09 -16.49
C GLU A 333 -2.69 60.73 -17.22
N PRO A 334 -3.45 59.75 -16.67
CA PRO A 334 -3.49 58.41 -17.23
C PRO A 334 -4.43 58.35 -18.46
N GLY A 335 -3.85 58.17 -19.64
CA GLY A 335 -4.59 57.78 -20.84
C GLY A 335 -5.15 56.36 -20.71
N GLU A 336 -6.47 56.24 -20.84
CA GLU A 336 -7.20 54.98 -21.03
C GLU A 336 -6.68 54.26 -22.28
N ASN A 337 -5.76 53.30 -22.12
CA ASN A 337 -5.54 52.14 -23.00
C ASN A 337 -4.39 51.28 -22.47
N CYS A 338 -4.56 50.71 -21.27
CA CYS A 338 -3.74 49.57 -20.86
C CYS A 338 -4.45 48.29 -21.33
N ALA A 339 -3.90 47.64 -22.36
CA ALA A 339 -4.24 46.25 -22.65
C ALA A 339 -4.08 45.42 -21.36
N PRO A 340 -4.99 44.47 -21.07
CA PRO A 340 -4.88 43.67 -19.86
C PRO A 340 -3.50 42.99 -19.84
N PRO A 341 -2.81 42.96 -18.68
CA PRO A 341 -1.52 42.29 -18.57
C PRO A 341 -1.69 40.85 -19.06
N ARG A 342 -0.84 40.43 -20.02
CA ARG A 342 -0.81 39.06 -20.52
C ARG A 342 -0.75 38.13 -19.30
N GLU A 343 -1.75 37.26 -19.14
CA GLU A 343 -1.71 36.20 -18.14
C GLU A 343 -0.43 35.39 -18.37
N GLU A 344 0.57 35.55 -17.49
CA GLU A 344 1.75 34.69 -17.50
C GLU A 344 1.26 33.26 -17.29
N GLN A 345 1.41 32.42 -18.32
CA GLN A 345 1.04 31.02 -18.23
C GLN A 345 1.81 30.39 -17.06
N PRO A 346 1.14 29.63 -16.18
CA PRO A 346 1.81 29.02 -15.05
C PRO A 346 2.95 28.12 -15.55
N PRO A 347 4.10 28.10 -14.85
CA PRO A 347 5.22 27.27 -15.25
C PRO A 347 4.80 25.80 -15.32
N PRO A 348 5.31 25.02 -16.30
CA PRO A 348 4.99 23.62 -16.43
C PRO A 348 5.41 22.83 -15.18
N VAL A 349 4.64 21.80 -14.84
CA VAL A 349 4.98 20.87 -13.76
C VAL A 349 5.84 19.75 -14.33
N LEU A 350 7.01 19.54 -13.73
CA LEU A 350 7.91 18.43 -14.05
C LEU A 350 7.66 17.27 -13.10
N LEU A 351 7.49 16.08 -13.69
CA LEU A 351 7.16 14.83 -13.01
C LEU A 351 8.07 13.72 -13.51
N SER A 352 8.14 12.60 -12.79
CA SER A 352 8.89 11.43 -13.22
C SER A 352 8.34 10.13 -12.63
N PRO A 353 8.41 9.01 -13.35
CA PRO A 353 8.12 7.70 -12.76
C PRO A 353 9.21 7.23 -11.80
N SER A 354 10.39 7.88 -11.80
CA SER A 354 11.51 7.55 -10.94
C SER A 354 11.79 8.66 -9.93
N LEU A 355 11.83 8.27 -8.64
CA LEU A 355 12.23 9.18 -7.58
C LEU A 355 13.76 9.39 -7.54
N GLN A 356 14.54 8.53 -8.18
CA GLN A 356 15.98 8.77 -8.35
C GLN A 356 16.20 10.02 -9.22
N TYR A 357 15.38 10.20 -10.26
CA TYR A 357 15.37 11.40 -11.08
C TYR A 357 14.69 12.58 -10.36
N ALA A 358 13.42 12.43 -9.96
CA ALA A 358 12.68 13.54 -9.35
C ALA A 358 13.27 14.02 -8.00
N GLY A 359 14.02 13.16 -7.31
CA GLY A 359 14.73 13.47 -6.06
C GLY A 359 16.15 14.01 -6.26
N ALA A 360 16.63 14.16 -7.50
CA ALA A 360 17.91 14.78 -7.78
C ALA A 360 17.95 16.22 -7.24
N GLU A 361 19.11 16.68 -6.77
CA GLU A 361 19.24 17.95 -6.05
C GLU A 361 18.76 19.18 -6.87
N THR A 362 18.86 19.11 -8.19
CA THR A 362 18.36 20.15 -9.12
C THR A 362 16.83 20.27 -9.12
N LEU A 363 16.11 19.19 -8.80
CA LEU A 363 14.65 19.13 -8.75
C LEU A 363 14.10 19.13 -7.32
N ALA A 364 14.87 18.60 -6.36
CA ALA A 364 14.54 18.54 -4.94
C ALA A 364 15.71 19.05 -4.09
N SER A 365 15.73 20.34 -3.78
CA SER A 365 16.85 20.96 -3.04
C SER A 365 17.04 20.35 -1.66
N LYS A 366 18.30 20.13 -1.26
CA LYS A 366 18.65 19.75 0.11
C LYS A 366 18.51 20.94 1.06
N VAL A 367 18.04 20.68 2.28
CA VAL A 367 18.07 21.64 3.39
C VAL A 367 18.82 21.03 4.57
N GLN A 368 19.55 21.84 5.32
CA GLN A 368 20.15 21.40 6.57
C GLN A 368 19.17 21.59 7.72
N PHE A 369 19.11 20.63 8.64
CA PHE A 369 18.37 20.75 9.88
C PHE A 369 19.12 20.08 11.02
N ARG A 370 18.84 20.51 12.25
CA ARG A 370 19.37 19.89 13.47
C ARG A 370 18.32 18.98 14.06
N ASP A 371 18.62 17.69 14.17
CA ASP A 371 17.70 16.71 14.76
C ASP A 371 17.46 17.02 16.24
N PRO A 372 16.22 17.28 16.68
CA PRO A 372 15.91 17.57 18.08
C PRO A 372 16.32 16.45 19.04
N LYS A 373 16.28 15.18 18.61
CA LYS A 373 16.60 14.02 19.45
C LYS A 373 18.11 13.84 19.62
N SER A 374 18.85 13.80 18.50
CA SER A 374 20.29 13.50 18.53
C SER A 374 21.20 14.74 18.58
N GLN A 375 20.64 15.93 18.36
CA GLN A 375 21.36 17.21 18.24
C GLN A 375 22.36 17.27 17.07
N ARG A 376 22.37 16.28 16.18
CA ARG A 376 23.21 16.21 14.98
C ARG A 376 22.58 17.00 13.82
N THR A 377 23.44 17.57 12.98
CA THR A 377 23.02 18.21 11.74
C THR A 377 22.90 17.17 10.64
N HIS A 378 21.81 17.22 9.90
CA HIS A 378 21.48 16.33 8.80
C HIS A 378 21.08 17.13 7.57
N GLN A 379 21.12 16.50 6.40
CA GLN A 379 20.53 17.04 5.17
C GLN A 379 19.20 16.36 4.90
N ALA A 380 18.19 17.11 4.49
CA ALA A 380 16.88 16.58 4.17
C ALA A 380 16.42 17.07 2.80
N GLN A 381 15.65 16.22 2.11
CA GLN A 381 14.99 16.52 0.85
C GLN A 381 13.51 16.16 0.96
N VAL A 382 12.71 16.85 0.17
CA VAL A 382 11.27 16.60 0.06
C VAL A 382 10.85 16.44 -1.40
N ALA A 383 9.87 15.58 -1.62
CA ALA A 383 9.23 15.38 -2.90
C ALA A 383 7.75 15.06 -2.69
N PHE A 384 6.94 15.19 -3.72
CA PHE A 384 5.56 14.72 -3.70
C PHE A 384 5.42 13.47 -4.55
N GLN A 385 4.77 12.45 -4.01
CA GLN A 385 4.19 11.38 -4.80
C GLN A 385 2.82 11.85 -5.28
N VAL A 386 2.55 11.73 -6.58
CA VAL A 386 1.31 12.22 -7.20
C VAL A 386 0.68 11.18 -8.12
N CYS A 387 -0.64 11.27 -8.28
CA CYS A 387 -1.34 10.64 -9.39
C CYS A 387 -1.47 11.66 -10.54
N VAL A 388 -1.27 11.21 -11.78
CA VAL A 388 -1.31 12.05 -12.98
C VAL A 388 -2.27 11.46 -13.99
N ARG A 389 -3.15 12.31 -14.54
CA ARG A 389 -4.15 11.88 -15.52
C ARG A 389 -3.48 11.38 -16.81
N PRO A 390 -3.81 10.18 -17.31
CA PRO A 390 -3.31 9.71 -18.61
C PRO A 390 -3.68 10.71 -19.72
N GLY A 391 -2.73 11.01 -20.61
CA GLY A 391 -2.93 11.96 -21.71
C GLY A 391 -2.74 13.45 -21.35
N SER A 392 -2.57 13.78 -20.07
CA SER A 392 -2.36 15.17 -19.61
C SER A 392 -0.89 15.60 -19.54
N TYR A 393 0.04 14.70 -19.86
CA TYR A 393 1.48 14.95 -19.77
C TYR A 393 2.20 14.38 -20.99
N THR A 394 3.38 14.95 -21.28
CA THR A 394 4.27 14.52 -22.36
C THR A 394 5.56 13.97 -21.76
N PRO A 395 5.87 12.67 -21.94
CA PRO A 395 7.16 12.10 -21.59
C PRO A 395 8.28 12.64 -22.51
N GLY A 396 9.48 12.80 -21.97
CA GLY A 396 10.65 13.23 -22.69
C GLY A 396 11.96 12.98 -21.94
N PRO A 397 13.09 13.30 -22.58
CA PRO A 397 14.40 13.25 -21.97
C PRO A 397 14.55 14.29 -20.84
N PRO A 398 15.46 14.06 -19.88
CA PRO A 398 15.82 15.06 -18.87
C PRO A 398 16.12 16.43 -19.47
N SER A 399 15.42 17.47 -19.00
CA SER A 399 15.70 18.84 -19.42
C SER A 399 16.93 19.45 -18.74
N ALA A 400 17.35 18.88 -17.61
CA ALA A 400 18.53 19.31 -16.86
C ALA A 400 19.67 18.27 -16.94
N ALA A 401 20.90 18.75 -17.01
CA ALA A 401 22.08 17.90 -16.90
C ALA A 401 22.14 17.27 -15.49
N LEU A 402 22.01 15.96 -15.41
CA LEU A 402 22.13 15.22 -14.15
C LEU A 402 23.61 15.01 -13.82
N ARG A 403 23.96 15.19 -12.54
CA ARG A 403 25.28 14.80 -12.02
C ARG A 403 25.42 13.29 -11.81
N GLU A 404 24.31 12.61 -11.56
CA GLU A 404 24.23 11.17 -11.34
C GLU A 404 23.52 10.49 -12.51
N PRO A 405 23.88 9.25 -12.87
CA PRO A 405 23.21 8.54 -13.95
C PRO A 405 21.72 8.37 -13.60
N PRO A 406 20.82 8.58 -14.57
CA PRO A 406 19.40 8.33 -14.39
C PRO A 406 19.16 6.87 -14.02
N ASP A 407 17.99 6.62 -13.43
CA ASP A 407 17.52 5.27 -13.13
C ASP A 407 17.62 4.38 -14.37
N PRO A 408 18.48 3.34 -14.37
CA PRO A 408 18.76 2.54 -15.56
C PRO A 408 17.54 1.73 -16.02
N HIS A 409 16.53 1.62 -15.17
CA HIS A 409 15.30 0.90 -15.44
C HIS A 409 14.36 1.64 -16.40
N PHE A 410 14.44 2.97 -16.45
CA PHE A 410 13.62 3.80 -17.32
C PHE A 410 14.43 4.31 -18.51
N SER A 411 13.85 4.24 -19.71
CA SER A 411 14.47 4.85 -20.88
C SER A 411 14.58 6.37 -20.65
N PRO A 412 15.69 7.03 -21.05
CA PRO A 412 15.83 8.46 -20.90
C PRO A 412 14.65 9.22 -21.54
N ALA A 413 14.13 8.74 -22.67
CA ALA A 413 13.00 9.34 -23.38
C ALA A 413 11.67 9.34 -22.60
N GLU A 414 11.55 8.58 -21.51
CA GLU A 414 10.34 8.49 -20.69
C GLU A 414 10.55 8.95 -19.25
N LEU A 415 11.70 9.53 -18.93
CA LEU A 415 12.10 9.81 -17.56
C LEU A 415 11.51 11.13 -17.02
N GLU A 416 11.38 12.16 -17.86
CA GLU A 416 10.77 13.43 -17.48
C GLU A 416 9.39 13.57 -18.11
N TRP A 417 8.37 13.84 -17.30
CA TRP A 417 7.01 14.04 -17.72
C TRP A 417 6.63 15.50 -17.49
N VAL A 418 6.19 16.18 -18.54
CA VAL A 418 5.82 17.59 -18.48
C VAL A 418 4.30 17.72 -18.60
N THR A 419 3.67 18.40 -17.65
CA THR A 419 2.24 18.76 -17.74
C THR A 419 2.02 20.26 -17.54
N LYS A 420 1.09 20.82 -18.31
CA LYS A 420 0.61 22.21 -18.19
C LYS A 420 -0.88 22.27 -17.81
N GLU A 421 -1.53 21.12 -17.70
CA GLU A 421 -2.97 21.02 -17.47
C GLU A 421 -3.27 21.18 -15.98
N LYS A 422 -4.00 22.24 -15.61
CA LYS A 422 -4.47 22.45 -14.23
C LYS A 422 -5.44 21.33 -13.83
N GLY A 423 -5.32 20.84 -12.60
CA GLY A 423 -6.17 19.75 -12.10
C GLY A 423 -5.90 18.36 -12.72
N ALA A 424 -4.83 18.22 -13.50
CA ALA A 424 -4.39 16.93 -14.04
C ALA A 424 -3.49 16.12 -13.09
N THR A 425 -3.12 16.72 -11.95
CA THR A 425 -2.34 16.07 -10.90
C THR A 425 -3.14 16.01 -9.61
N LEU A 426 -2.86 14.98 -8.81
CA LEU A 426 -3.44 14.82 -7.49
C LEU A 426 -2.32 14.46 -6.50
N LEU A 427 -2.17 15.27 -5.45
CA LEU A 427 -1.22 15.01 -4.38
C LEU A 427 -1.61 13.73 -3.63
N TYR A 428 -0.67 12.78 -3.50
CA TYR A 428 -0.91 11.48 -2.90
C TYR A 428 -0.11 11.28 -1.60
N ALA A 429 1.15 11.68 -1.57
CA ALA A 429 1.97 11.65 -0.36
C ALA A 429 3.08 12.71 -0.38
N LEU A 430 3.47 13.17 0.81
CA LEU A 430 4.74 13.87 1.02
C LEU A 430 5.84 12.84 1.26
N LEU A 431 6.95 12.96 0.56
CA LEU A 431 8.13 12.11 0.70
C LEU A 431 9.24 12.90 1.39
N VAL A 432 9.91 12.27 2.34
CA VAL A 432 11.05 12.83 3.07
C VAL A 432 12.22 11.86 2.96
N ARG A 433 13.39 12.37 2.61
CA ARG A 433 14.68 11.67 2.72
C ARG A 433 15.57 12.48 3.62
N VAL A 434 16.25 11.80 4.54
CA VAL A 434 17.28 12.38 5.40
C VAL A 434 18.60 11.64 5.17
N GLU A 435 19.70 12.38 5.15
CA GLU A 435 21.08 11.91 5.04
C GLU A 435 21.91 12.35 6.24
#